data_AF-A0A8C5WWS7-F1
#
_entry.id   AF-A0A8C5WWS7-F1
#
_cell.length_a   1.000
_cell.length_b   1.000
_cell.length_c   1.000
_cell.angle_alpha   90.00
_cell.angle_beta   90.00
_cell.angle_gamma   90.00
#
_symmetry.space_group_name_H-M   'P 1'
#
loop_
_entity.id
_entity.type
_entity.pdbx_description
1 polymer ?
#
loop_
_entity_poly.entity_id
_entity_poly.type
_entity_poly.pdbx_seq_one_letter_code
_entity_poly.pdbx_strand_id
1 'polypeptide(L)'
;VFPCRFLGNSMKMINHEIVNINLRNKSDWFFEKNPHGMVPVLETSKGQLIYESPITCEYLDEAYPEKKLYPADPYDKAYQKMLFNYIRAFRNGEDASALKNEFQEELLKLDEVLSNHKTKFFGGDSISMIDYLIWPWFERMEAFQLTECLDHTPGLKSWVDLMKLDPAVQAKITDPQIFKGFLELHFNNSIEACDYGL
;
A
#
# COMPACT_ATOMS: atom_id res chain seq x y z
N VAL A 1 -0.70 6.43 -4.38
CA VAL A 1 -1.83 6.66 -3.44
C VAL A 1 -1.78 5.75 -2.20
N PHE A 2 -0.99 4.68 -2.20
CA PHE A 2 -1.50 3.39 -1.73
C PHE A 2 -1.37 3.09 -0.22
N PRO A 3 -0.23 3.23 0.47
CA PRO A 3 -0.16 2.87 1.90
C PRO A 3 -0.67 3.95 2.85
N CYS A 4 -0.47 5.22 2.49
CA CYS A 4 -0.68 6.34 3.41
C CYS A 4 -2.15 6.64 3.70
N ARG A 5 -3.06 6.20 2.80
CA ARG A 5 -4.52 6.34 2.99
C ARG A 5 -5.02 5.55 4.21
N PHE A 6 -4.33 4.49 4.61
CA PHE A 6 -4.64 3.71 5.79
C PHE A 6 -4.20 4.40 7.09
N LEU A 7 -3.12 5.19 7.05
CA LEU A 7 -2.47 5.73 8.25
C LEU A 7 -3.20 6.90 8.91
N GLY A 8 -3.85 7.78 8.13
CA GLY A 8 -4.45 9.03 8.62
C GLY A 8 -5.59 8.81 9.64
N ASN A 9 -6.82 8.60 9.17
CA ASN A 9 -7.98 8.49 10.06
C ASN A 9 -8.13 7.11 10.68
N SER A 10 -7.76 6.06 9.97
CA SER A 10 -8.14 4.70 10.36
C SER A 10 -7.25 4.09 11.43
N MET A 11 -5.99 4.55 11.55
CA MET A 11 -5.01 3.90 12.43
C MET A 11 -4.51 4.79 13.54
N LYS A 12 -4.14 6.04 13.23
CA LYS A 12 -3.56 6.98 14.19
C LYS A 12 -4.53 8.08 14.61
N MET A 13 -5.77 8.07 14.09
CA MET A 13 -6.80 9.11 14.31
C MET A 13 -6.27 10.54 14.09
N ILE A 14 -5.44 10.71 13.06
CA ILE A 14 -4.84 12.00 12.71
C ILE A 14 -5.83 12.76 11.86
N ASN A 15 -6.26 13.93 12.34
CA ASN A 15 -7.04 14.87 11.55
C ASN A 15 -6.23 15.28 10.31
N HIS A 16 -6.78 14.99 9.13
CA HIS A 16 -6.13 15.28 7.86
C HIS A 16 -7.18 15.59 6.79
N GLU A 17 -6.74 16.32 5.76
CA GLU A 17 -7.48 16.55 4.54
C GLU A 17 -6.88 15.71 3.41
N ILE A 18 -7.73 15.16 2.53
CA ILE A 18 -7.30 14.43 1.35
C ILE A 18 -7.61 15.28 0.13
N VAL A 19 -6.56 15.69 -0.58
CA VAL A 19 -6.66 16.34 -1.89
C VAL A 19 -6.28 15.32 -2.96
N ASN A 20 -7.27 14.84 -3.73
CA ASN A 20 -7.01 13.93 -4.85
C ASN A 20 -6.44 14.71 -6.04
N ILE A 21 -5.44 14.13 -6.70
CA ILE A 21 -4.79 14.72 -7.87
C ILE A 21 -5.10 13.87 -9.09
N ASN A 22 -5.57 14.52 -10.16
CA ASN A 22 -5.71 13.86 -11.44
C ASN A 22 -4.31 13.58 -12.04
N LEU A 23 -3.93 12.30 -12.10
CA LEU A 23 -2.58 11.91 -12.56
C LEU A 23 -2.43 11.95 -14.08
N ARG A 24 -3.53 12.04 -14.82
CA ARG A 24 -3.57 12.17 -16.29
C ARG A 24 -3.59 13.62 -16.75
N ASN A 25 -4.11 14.52 -15.91
CA ASN A 25 -4.14 15.96 -16.13
C ASN A 25 -3.68 16.71 -14.86
N LYS A 26 -2.38 16.64 -14.57
CA LYS A 26 -1.79 17.23 -13.36
C LYS A 26 -1.77 18.76 -13.47
N SER A 27 -2.25 19.44 -12.45
CA SER A 27 -2.13 20.89 -12.36
C SER A 27 -0.69 21.32 -12.09
N ASP A 28 -0.26 22.46 -12.64
CA ASP A 28 1.11 22.97 -12.50
C ASP A 28 1.55 23.17 -11.05
N TRP A 29 0.64 23.62 -10.17
CA TRP A 29 0.92 23.84 -8.75
C TRP A 29 1.35 22.55 -8.02
N PHE A 30 0.96 21.37 -8.52
CA PHE A 30 1.33 20.12 -7.86
C PHE A 30 2.83 19.82 -7.98
N PHE A 31 3.48 20.30 -9.03
CA PHE A 31 4.93 20.16 -9.19
C PHE A 31 5.72 20.99 -8.19
N GLU A 32 5.12 22.04 -7.62
CA GLU A 32 5.69 22.77 -6.48
C GLU A 32 5.64 21.95 -5.19
N LYS A 33 4.70 20.99 -5.08
CA LYS A 33 4.56 20.09 -3.93
C LYS A 33 5.48 18.87 -4.03
N ASN A 34 5.62 18.31 -5.23
CA ASN A 34 6.57 17.25 -5.53
C ASN A 34 7.09 17.43 -6.96
N PRO A 35 8.38 17.75 -7.16
CA PRO A 35 8.97 17.94 -8.49
C PRO A 35 8.84 16.72 -9.41
N HIS A 36 8.71 15.51 -8.84
CA HIS A 36 8.48 14.30 -9.61
C HIS A 36 7.02 14.15 -10.08
N GLY A 37 6.11 14.99 -9.61
CA GLY A 37 4.68 14.92 -9.90
C GLY A 37 4.06 13.58 -9.47
N MET A 38 4.56 12.98 -8.38
CA MET A 38 4.11 11.68 -7.87
C MET A 38 3.34 11.84 -6.56
N VAL A 39 2.38 10.94 -6.32
CA VAL A 39 1.64 10.83 -5.06
C VAL A 39 2.05 9.56 -4.31
N PRO A 40 2.06 9.56 -2.98
CA PRO A 40 1.55 10.59 -2.06
C PRO A 40 2.53 11.74 -1.79
N VAL A 41 1.98 12.87 -1.34
CA VAL A 41 2.69 14.00 -0.74
C VAL A 41 1.94 14.38 0.53
N LEU A 42 2.67 14.59 1.62
CA LEU A 42 2.17 15.13 2.88
C LEU A 42 2.64 16.57 3.02
N GLU A 43 1.69 17.46 3.30
CA GLU A 43 1.97 18.86 3.63
C GLU A 43 1.56 19.13 5.08
N THR A 44 2.50 19.61 5.90
CA THR A 44 2.22 19.96 7.30
C THR A 44 1.63 21.37 7.39
N SER A 45 1.01 21.71 8.53
CA SER A 45 0.56 23.08 8.81
C SER A 45 1.68 24.14 8.81
N LYS A 46 2.95 23.70 8.83
CA LYS A 46 4.13 24.56 8.71
C LYS A 46 4.61 24.71 7.25
N GLY A 47 3.88 24.16 6.28
CA GLY A 47 4.26 24.14 4.86
C GLY A 47 5.41 23.18 4.54
N GLN A 48 5.70 22.21 5.40
CA GLN A 48 6.74 21.20 5.13
C GLN A 48 6.17 20.13 4.19
N LEU A 49 6.92 19.80 3.14
CA LEU A 49 6.54 18.82 2.14
C LEU A 49 7.34 17.53 2.35
N ILE A 50 6.64 16.40 2.43
CA ILE A 50 7.22 15.06 2.56
C ILE A 50 6.59 14.19 1.48
N TYR A 51 7.39 13.55 0.63
CA TYR A 51 6.94 12.67 -0.43
C TYR A 51 7.68 11.33 -0.36
N GLU A 52 7.28 10.39 -1.22
CA GLU A 52 7.55 8.94 -1.15
C GLU A 52 6.72 8.22 -0.07
N SER A 53 5.99 7.18 -0.50
CA SER A 53 5.05 6.48 0.39
C SER A 53 5.72 5.98 1.69
N PRO A 54 6.86 5.26 1.67
CA PRO A 54 7.47 4.77 2.91
C PRO A 54 7.96 5.89 3.82
N ILE A 55 8.47 6.99 3.24
CA ILE A 55 8.97 8.15 4.00
C ILE A 55 7.81 8.87 4.68
N THR A 56 6.70 9.11 3.96
CA THR A 56 5.49 9.70 4.56
C THR A 56 4.91 8.82 5.66
N CYS A 57 4.91 7.49 5.49
CA CYS A 57 4.47 6.55 6.52
C CYS A 57 5.36 6.60 7.77
N GLU A 58 6.67 6.61 7.61
CA GLU A 58 7.64 6.72 8.71
C GLU A 58 7.49 8.05 9.46
N TYR A 59 7.40 9.17 8.73
CA TYR A 59 7.17 10.49 9.33
C TYR A 59 5.90 10.50 10.20
N LEU A 60 4.79 9.97 9.67
CA LEU A 60 3.53 9.88 10.42
C LEU A 60 3.69 8.99 11.66
N ASP A 61 4.44 7.89 11.58
CA ASP A 61 4.66 7.01 12.73
C ASP A 61 5.52 7.64 13.83
N GLU A 62 6.49 8.46 13.43
CA GLU A 62 7.39 9.17 14.34
C GLU A 62 6.75 10.40 14.98
N ALA A 63 6.06 11.22 14.18
CA ALA A 63 5.46 12.49 14.63
C ALA A 63 4.24 12.31 15.56
N TYR A 64 3.56 11.16 15.50
CA TYR A 64 2.36 10.85 16.29
C TYR A 64 2.58 9.55 17.09
N PRO A 65 3.03 9.64 18.36
CA PRO A 65 3.56 8.49 19.11
C PRO A 65 2.50 7.55 19.71
N GLU A 66 1.21 7.89 19.68
CA GLU A 66 0.13 7.21 20.41
C GLU A 66 -0.02 5.72 20.03
N LYS A 67 0.13 5.41 18.73
CA LYS A 67 0.08 4.04 18.20
C LYS A 67 1.26 3.80 17.28
N LYS A 68 2.34 3.22 17.79
CA LYS A 68 3.53 2.87 16.98
C LYS A 68 3.25 1.69 16.07
N LEU A 69 3.70 1.80 14.82
CA LEU A 69 3.54 0.77 13.79
C LEU A 69 4.85 0.12 13.42
N TYR A 70 5.95 0.88 13.46
CA TYR A 70 7.27 0.28 13.46
C TYR A 70 7.62 -0.25 14.86
N PRO A 71 8.37 -1.35 14.93
CA PRO A 71 8.91 -1.84 16.19
C PRO A 71 9.96 -0.85 16.75
N ALA A 72 10.13 -0.90 18.07
CA ALA A 72 11.11 -0.06 18.77
C ALA A 72 12.55 -0.56 18.58
N ASP A 73 12.73 -1.87 18.42
CA ASP A 73 14.04 -2.47 18.19
C ASP A 73 14.60 -2.02 16.82
N PRO A 74 15.85 -1.50 16.76
CA PRO A 74 16.44 -1.02 15.51
C PRO A 74 16.57 -2.09 14.43
N TYR A 75 16.89 -3.33 14.81
CA TYR A 75 17.03 -4.43 13.87
C TYR A 75 15.67 -4.82 13.29
N ASP A 76 14.64 -4.99 14.12
CA ASP A 76 13.30 -5.34 13.64
C ASP A 76 12.73 -4.24 12.72
N LYS A 77 13.00 -2.96 13.03
CA LYS A 77 12.62 -1.84 12.16
C LYS A 77 13.35 -1.94 10.81
N ALA A 78 14.65 -2.21 10.82
CA ALA A 78 15.43 -2.39 9.61
C ALA A 78 14.95 -3.61 8.79
N TYR A 79 14.59 -4.71 9.46
CA TYR A 79 14.05 -5.91 8.83
C TYR A 79 12.74 -5.61 8.08
N GLN A 80 11.81 -4.87 8.68
CA GLN A 80 10.59 -4.42 7.97
C GLN A 80 10.92 -3.61 6.71
N LYS A 81 11.92 -2.73 6.77
CA LYS A 81 12.35 -1.95 5.59
C LYS A 81 13.00 -2.82 4.52
N MET A 82 13.79 -3.82 4.91
CA MET A 82 14.37 -4.79 3.98
C MET A 82 13.27 -5.59 3.28
N LEU A 83 12.26 -6.05 4.01
CA LEU A 83 11.15 -6.80 3.45
C LEU A 83 10.36 -5.96 2.44
N PHE A 84 10.10 -4.68 2.74
CA PHE A 84 9.44 -3.79 1.79
C PHE A 84 10.22 -3.62 0.47
N ASN A 85 11.56 -3.58 0.54
CA ASN A 85 12.40 -3.48 -0.65
C ASN A 85 12.43 -4.77 -1.49
N TYR A 86 12.16 -5.91 -0.87
CA TYR A 86 12.12 -7.20 -1.55
C TYR A 86 10.89 -7.37 -2.46
N ILE A 87 9.82 -6.62 -2.18
CA ILE A 87 8.50 -6.69 -2.83
C ILE A 87 8.49 -5.73 -4.04
N ARG A 88 9.46 -5.92 -4.95
CA ARG A 88 9.73 -4.94 -6.02
C ARG A 88 8.86 -5.14 -7.26
N ALA A 89 8.52 -6.37 -7.67
CA ALA A 89 7.70 -6.55 -8.88
C ALA A 89 6.27 -6.02 -8.71
N PHE A 90 5.72 -6.05 -7.49
CA PHE A 90 4.45 -5.39 -7.17
C PHE A 90 4.42 -3.89 -7.50
N ARG A 91 5.57 -3.21 -7.53
CA ARG A 91 5.66 -1.74 -7.65
C ARG A 91 5.69 -1.22 -9.08
N ASN A 92 6.03 -2.05 -10.07
CA ASN A 92 6.31 -1.58 -11.42
C ASN A 92 5.06 -1.41 -12.30
N GLY A 93 3.87 -1.85 -11.86
CA GLY A 93 2.60 -1.55 -12.53
C GLY A 93 2.50 -2.04 -13.98
N GLU A 94 3.40 -2.92 -14.40
CA GLU A 94 3.35 -3.60 -15.68
C GLU A 94 2.15 -4.56 -15.68
N ASP A 95 1.66 -4.92 -16.87
CA ASP A 95 0.54 -5.85 -17.03
C ASP A 95 0.85 -7.14 -16.28
N ALA A 96 0.24 -7.30 -15.11
CA ALA A 96 0.54 -8.38 -14.20
C ALA A 96 0.14 -9.76 -14.78
N SER A 97 -0.67 -9.78 -15.85
CA SER A 97 -0.96 -11.00 -16.60
C SER A 97 0.25 -11.48 -17.43
N ALA A 98 1.07 -10.56 -17.95
CA ALA A 98 2.31 -10.87 -18.66
C ALA A 98 3.43 -11.34 -17.72
N LEU A 99 3.32 -11.03 -16.42
CA LEU A 99 4.32 -11.35 -15.38
C LEU A 99 3.79 -12.33 -14.32
N LYS A 100 2.72 -13.09 -14.62
CA LYS A 100 2.08 -14.00 -13.65
C LYS A 100 3.07 -14.96 -12.97
N ASN A 101 4.05 -15.47 -13.72
CA ASN A 101 5.08 -16.36 -13.18
C ASN A 101 6.02 -15.63 -12.21
N GLU A 102 6.48 -14.43 -12.55
CA GLU A 102 7.34 -13.62 -11.68
C GLU A 102 6.60 -13.21 -10.40
N PHE A 103 5.33 -12.84 -10.55
CA PHE A 103 4.44 -12.54 -9.43
C PHE A 103 4.25 -13.75 -8.51
N GLN A 104 4.05 -14.95 -9.08
CA GLN A 104 3.95 -16.19 -8.30
C GLN A 104 5.23 -16.48 -7.52
N GLU A 105 6.41 -16.27 -8.12
CA GLU A 105 7.68 -16.44 -7.43
C GLU A 105 7.85 -15.48 -6.25
N GLU A 106 7.49 -14.20 -6.41
CA GLU A 106 7.52 -13.23 -5.31
C GLU A 106 6.55 -13.61 -4.18
N LEU A 107 5.35 -14.09 -4.51
CA LEU A 107 4.39 -14.59 -3.52
C LEU A 107 4.94 -15.80 -2.76
N LEU A 108 5.57 -16.76 -3.44
CA LEU A 108 6.17 -17.92 -2.77
C LEU A 108 7.26 -17.49 -1.77
N LYS A 109 8.08 -16.51 -2.13
CA LYS A 109 9.10 -15.97 -1.23
C LYS A 109 8.51 -15.27 0.00
N LEU A 110 7.39 -14.56 -0.16
CA LEU A 110 6.69 -13.93 0.95
C LEU A 110 5.99 -14.95 1.85
N ASP A 111 5.44 -16.02 1.28
CA ASP A 111 4.90 -17.15 2.03
C ASP A 111 5.97 -17.85 2.87
N GLU A 112 7.18 -17.97 2.31
CA GLU A 112 8.34 -18.51 3.01
C GLU A 112 8.71 -17.67 4.24
N VAL A 113 8.63 -16.33 4.14
CA VAL A 113 8.87 -15.42 5.28
C VAL A 113 7.89 -15.73 6.42
N LEU A 114 6.59 -15.81 6.13
CA LEU A 114 5.58 -16.13 7.14
C LEU A 114 5.76 -17.53 7.72
N SER A 115 6.10 -18.51 6.87
CA SER A 115 6.33 -19.90 7.27
C SER A 115 7.56 -20.08 8.16
N ASN A 116 8.68 -19.43 7.81
CA ASN A 116 9.94 -19.51 8.55
C ASN A 116 9.84 -18.83 9.92
N HIS A 117 9.17 -17.68 9.98
CA HIS A 117 9.01 -16.91 11.22
C HIS A 117 7.89 -17.47 12.11
N LYS A 118 6.94 -18.23 11.54
CA LYS A 118 5.76 -18.79 12.23
C LYS A 118 4.91 -17.71 12.91
N THR A 119 4.83 -16.55 12.27
CA THR A 119 4.08 -15.39 12.75
C THR A 119 2.81 -15.20 11.94
N LYS A 120 1.82 -14.49 12.51
CA LYS A 120 0.56 -14.16 11.82
C LYS A 120 0.71 -13.06 10.77
N PHE A 121 1.63 -12.13 11.03
CA PHE A 121 1.94 -10.95 10.23
C PHE A 121 3.43 -10.90 9.95
N PHE A 122 3.82 -10.09 8.97
CA PHE A 122 5.23 -10.00 8.55
C PHE A 122 6.14 -9.39 9.62
N GLY A 123 5.57 -8.55 10.49
CA GLY A 123 6.27 -7.96 11.64
C GLY A 123 6.16 -8.75 12.95
N GLY A 124 5.42 -9.86 12.99
CA GLY A 124 5.18 -10.62 14.23
C GLY A 124 3.73 -11.11 14.38
N ASP A 125 3.29 -11.31 15.62
CA ASP A 125 1.92 -11.79 15.92
C ASP A 125 0.84 -10.71 15.86
N SER A 126 1.23 -9.45 15.68
CA SER A 126 0.34 -8.30 15.54
C SER A 126 0.66 -7.52 14.28
N ILE A 127 -0.37 -6.92 13.68
CA ILE A 127 -0.25 -6.09 12.49
C ILE A 127 0.68 -4.90 12.72
N SER A 128 1.54 -4.59 11.76
CA SER A 128 2.58 -3.58 11.87
C SER A 128 2.78 -2.81 10.56
N MET A 129 3.71 -1.86 10.52
CA MET A 129 3.90 -0.97 9.36
C MET A 129 4.11 -1.74 8.05
N ILE A 130 4.92 -2.80 8.06
CA ILE A 130 5.19 -3.59 6.85
C ILE A 130 3.92 -4.18 6.23
N ASP A 131 2.97 -4.64 7.06
CA ASP A 131 1.71 -5.23 6.59
C ASP A 131 0.87 -4.20 5.84
N TYR A 132 0.76 -2.98 6.38
CA TYR A 132 0.05 -1.88 5.74
C TYR A 132 0.77 -1.34 4.50
N LEU A 133 2.11 -1.39 4.47
CA LEU A 133 2.88 -0.98 3.31
C LEU A 133 2.58 -1.87 2.10
N ILE A 134 2.37 -3.16 2.32
CA ILE A 134 2.23 -4.17 1.24
C ILE A 134 0.78 -4.52 0.93
N TRP A 135 -0.14 -4.33 1.87
CA TRP A 135 -1.56 -4.60 1.72
C TRP A 135 -2.20 -4.10 0.41
N PRO A 136 -1.92 -2.87 -0.08
CA PRO A 136 -2.60 -2.37 -1.26
C PRO A 136 -2.45 -3.28 -2.48
N TRP A 137 -1.34 -3.99 -2.63
CA TRP A 137 -1.19 -4.88 -3.78
C TRP A 137 -2.06 -6.14 -3.67
N PHE A 138 -2.20 -6.68 -2.45
CA PHE A 138 -3.06 -7.83 -2.18
C PHE A 138 -4.55 -7.48 -2.27
N GLU A 139 -4.94 -6.28 -1.83
CA GLU A 139 -6.30 -5.74 -2.01
C GLU A 139 -6.75 -5.80 -3.48
N ARG A 140 -5.82 -5.57 -4.42
CA ARG A 140 -6.10 -5.42 -5.86
C ARG A 140 -6.05 -6.72 -6.64
N MET A 141 -5.63 -7.83 -6.03
CA MET A 141 -5.45 -9.10 -6.74
C MET A 141 -6.74 -9.58 -7.42
N GLU A 142 -7.91 -9.35 -6.81
CA GLU A 142 -9.19 -9.71 -7.42
C GLU A 142 -9.49 -8.88 -8.68
N ALA A 143 -9.18 -7.59 -8.65
CA ALA A 143 -9.36 -6.72 -9.80
C ALA A 143 -8.43 -7.11 -10.96
N PHE A 144 -7.21 -7.55 -10.65
CA PHE A 144 -6.24 -8.05 -11.62
C PHE A 144 -6.43 -9.53 -12.00
N GLN A 145 -7.42 -10.23 -11.43
CA GLN A 145 -7.67 -11.66 -11.68
C GLN A 145 -6.47 -12.56 -11.30
N LEU A 146 -5.74 -12.20 -10.24
CA LEU A 146 -4.54 -12.90 -9.75
C LEU A 146 -4.79 -13.69 -8.46
N THR A 147 -6.04 -13.84 -8.02
CA THR A 147 -6.38 -14.48 -6.74
C THR A 147 -5.93 -15.94 -6.67
N GLU A 148 -5.94 -16.65 -7.80
CA GLU A 148 -5.45 -18.03 -7.91
C GLU A 148 -3.97 -18.17 -7.54
N CYS A 149 -3.17 -17.10 -7.66
CA CYS A 149 -1.77 -17.15 -7.25
C CYS A 149 -1.57 -17.39 -5.74
N LEU A 150 -2.61 -17.16 -4.93
CA LEU A 150 -2.58 -17.42 -3.49
C LEU A 150 -2.83 -18.88 -3.12
N ASP A 151 -3.28 -19.73 -4.05
CA ASP A 151 -3.62 -21.13 -3.74
C ASP A 151 -2.40 -21.99 -3.42
N HIS A 152 -1.21 -21.53 -3.83
CA HIS A 152 0.08 -22.17 -3.51
C HIS A 152 0.82 -21.51 -2.34
N THR A 153 0.19 -20.55 -1.64
CA THR A 153 0.80 -19.77 -0.56
C THR A 153 -0.14 -19.69 0.65
N PRO A 154 -0.24 -20.78 1.45
CA PRO A 154 -1.21 -20.87 2.53
C PRO A 154 -0.97 -19.86 3.67
N GLY A 155 0.28 -19.51 3.96
CA GLY A 155 0.64 -18.48 4.94
C GLY A 155 0.15 -17.11 4.48
N LEU A 156 0.39 -16.75 3.22
CA LEU A 156 -0.13 -15.51 2.65
C LEU A 156 -1.64 -15.48 2.58
N LYS A 157 -2.30 -16.60 2.23
CA LYS A 157 -3.76 -16.68 2.21
C LYS A 157 -4.33 -16.39 3.60
N SER A 158 -3.76 -16.99 4.64
CA SER A 158 -4.12 -16.71 6.02
C SER A 158 -3.85 -15.26 6.42
N TRP A 159 -2.72 -14.68 5.99
CA TRP A 159 -2.40 -13.28 6.25
C TRP A 159 -3.38 -12.32 5.55
N VAL A 160 -3.76 -12.59 4.29
CA VAL A 160 -4.78 -11.80 3.57
C VAL A 160 -6.11 -11.84 4.30
N ASP A 161 -6.54 -13.02 4.76
CA ASP A 161 -7.79 -13.16 5.52
C ASP A 161 -7.75 -12.36 6.83
N LEU A 162 -6.62 -12.38 7.55
CA LEU A 162 -6.42 -11.58 8.76
C LEU A 162 -6.43 -10.07 8.47
N MET A 163 -5.78 -9.63 7.39
CA MET A 163 -5.76 -8.22 6.99
C MET A 163 -7.16 -7.70 6.65
N LYS A 164 -8.02 -8.51 6.03
CA LYS A 164 -9.43 -8.15 5.76
C LYS A 164 -10.28 -7.98 7.02
N LEU A 165 -9.82 -8.49 8.17
CA LEU A 165 -10.48 -8.31 9.47
C LEU A 165 -10.01 -7.06 10.20
N ASP A 166 -8.89 -6.44 9.80
CA ASP A 166 -8.38 -5.24 10.44
C ASP A 166 -9.34 -4.05 10.20
N PRO A 167 -9.78 -3.33 11.25
CA PRO A 167 -10.71 -2.21 11.09
C PRO A 167 -10.20 -1.10 10.18
N ALA A 168 -8.88 -0.87 10.15
CA ALA A 168 -8.32 0.19 9.32
C ALA A 168 -8.29 -0.18 7.84
N VAL A 169 -8.02 -1.44 7.54
CA VAL A 169 -8.18 -2.02 6.21
C VAL A 169 -9.63 -1.95 5.75
N GLN A 170 -10.58 -2.42 6.57
CA GLN A 170 -12.01 -2.42 6.24
C GLN A 170 -12.55 -1.02 5.93
N ALA A 171 -12.13 -0.01 6.71
CA ALA A 171 -12.57 1.37 6.51
C ALA A 171 -12.10 1.99 5.19
N LYS A 172 -11.16 1.36 4.47
CA LYS A 172 -10.51 1.92 3.26
C LYS A 172 -10.51 0.99 2.06
N ILE A 173 -11.01 -0.24 2.21
CA ILE A 173 -11.08 -1.21 1.12
C ILE A 173 -11.93 -0.66 -0.03
N THR A 174 -11.46 -0.85 -1.25
CA THR A 174 -12.13 -0.41 -2.47
C THR A 174 -12.89 -1.59 -3.07
N ASP A 175 -14.13 -1.36 -3.53
CA ASP A 175 -14.86 -2.38 -4.27
C ASP A 175 -14.07 -2.80 -5.53
N PRO A 176 -13.85 -4.11 -5.76
CA PRO A 176 -13.09 -4.59 -6.91
C PRO A 176 -13.64 -4.13 -8.27
N GLN A 177 -14.96 -3.95 -8.42
CA GLN A 177 -15.57 -3.46 -9.65
C GLN A 177 -15.31 -1.97 -9.88
N ILE A 178 -15.32 -1.17 -8.81
CA ILE A 178 -14.92 0.25 -8.89
C ILE A 178 -13.47 0.34 -9.36
N PHE A 179 -12.58 -0.48 -8.80
CA PHE A 179 -11.18 -0.48 -9.20
C PHE A 179 -10.97 -0.99 -10.64
N LYS A 180 -11.74 -1.98 -11.09
CA LYS A 180 -11.73 -2.44 -12.49
C LYS A 180 -12.13 -1.32 -13.47
N GLY A 181 -13.21 -0.59 -13.18
CA GLY A 181 -13.62 0.54 -14.03
C GLY A 181 -12.58 1.67 -14.04
N PHE A 182 -11.94 1.96 -12.90
CA PHE A 182 -10.76 2.83 -12.86
C PHE A 182 -9.64 2.32 -13.79
N LEU A 183 -9.30 1.03 -13.73
CA LEU A 183 -8.24 0.44 -14.55
C LEU A 183 -8.55 0.54 -16.05
N GLU A 184 -9.79 0.27 -16.46
CA GLU A 184 -10.23 0.38 -17.85
C GLU A 184 -10.03 1.80 -18.40
N LEU A 185 -10.45 2.82 -17.67
CA LEU A 185 -10.21 4.21 -18.06
C LEU A 185 -8.72 4.56 -18.00
N HIS A 186 -8.02 4.08 -16.98
CA HIS A 186 -6.60 4.34 -16.79
C HIS A 186 -5.77 3.79 -17.95
N PHE A 187 -5.98 2.54 -18.37
CA PHE A 187 -5.24 1.94 -19.49
C PHE A 187 -5.58 2.58 -20.83
N ASN A 188 -6.77 3.16 -20.97
CA ASN A 188 -7.17 3.97 -22.12
C ASN A 188 -6.68 5.43 -22.05
N ASN A 189 -5.85 5.79 -21.06
CA ASN A 189 -5.33 7.15 -20.83
C ASN A 189 -6.43 8.23 -20.68
N SER A 190 -7.63 7.85 -20.22
CA SER A 190 -8.74 8.79 -19.98
C SER A 190 -8.43 9.71 -18.80
N ILE A 191 -8.78 11.00 -18.93
CA ILE A 191 -8.61 11.98 -17.85
C ILE A 191 -9.60 11.76 -16.72
N GLU A 192 -10.72 11.11 -17.01
CA GLU A 192 -11.79 10.78 -16.06
C GLU A 192 -11.42 9.59 -15.16
N ALA A 193 -10.32 8.88 -15.44
CA ALA A 193 -9.94 7.68 -14.70
C ALA A 193 -9.86 7.90 -13.19
N CYS A 194 -9.15 8.95 -12.75
CA CYS A 194 -8.96 9.23 -11.31
C CYS A 194 -10.26 9.57 -10.57
N ASP A 195 -11.30 9.99 -11.29
CA ASP A 195 -12.59 10.40 -10.74
C ASP A 195 -13.68 9.34 -10.93
N TYR A 196 -13.31 8.13 -11.37
CA TYR A 196 -14.25 7.04 -11.57
C TYR A 196 -14.97 6.64 -10.27
N GLY A 197 -16.30 6.66 -10.30
CA GLY A 197 -17.14 6.30 -9.16
C GLY A 197 -17.34 7.41 -8.13
N LEU A 198 -16.92 8.64 -8.43
CA LEU A 198 -17.26 9.85 -7.67
C LEU A 198 -18.54 10.51 -8.18
#